data_AF-A0A199UHM0-F1
#
_entry.id   AF-A0A199UHM0-F1
#
_cell.length_a   1.000
_cell.length_b   1.000
_cell.length_c   1.000
_cell.angle_alpha   90.00
_cell.angle_beta   90.00
_cell.angle_gamma   90.00
#
_symmetry.space_group_name_H-M   'P 1'
#
loop_
_entity.id
_entity.type
_entity.pdbx_description
1 polymer ?
#
loop_
_entity_poly.entity_id
_entity_poly.type
_entity_poly.pdbx_seq_one_letter_code
_entity_poly.pdbx_strand_id
1 'polypeptide(L)'
;MMADADLDEAKLQLFLQWLQANGGELRGSTIRHCGPSRGFGVFSTSLPAHNNGDGVVMVVPLNLAITPMRVLQDPFLGPRCRALFEEGHIDDRFLIMLFLMVERLRSNSLWKPYLDILPSSFGNPLWFTENELNELKGTTLYRATMLQRKSLQALYQDKVKGLVEELSHSDELQRANSIFWTRALNIPFPHSYDAGILLENNSGDETSKSVNRDPLWVEGLVPGIDFCNHVQEKYNMKTSYEEQDKESSFLGGDYGASVTQDAGILLENNSGDETSKSVNRDPLWVEGLVPGIDFCNHGVDPGSSGHSN
;
A
#
# COMPACT_ATOMS: atom_id res chain seq x y z
N MET A 1 -23.68 -16.50 8.10
CA MET A 1 -22.39 -17.20 7.96
C MET A 1 -22.17 -17.74 6.55
N MET A 2 -23.02 -18.63 5.99
CA MET A 2 -22.83 -19.09 4.59
C MET A 2 -22.93 -17.95 3.56
N ALA A 3 -23.96 -17.09 3.66
CA ALA A 3 -24.15 -15.97 2.72
C ALA A 3 -23.02 -14.93 2.71
N ASP A 4 -22.28 -14.80 3.82
CA ASP A 4 -21.17 -13.84 3.94
C ASP A 4 -19.90 -14.41 3.31
N ALA A 5 -19.66 -15.71 3.50
CA ALA A 5 -18.57 -16.43 2.83
C ALA A 5 -18.78 -16.51 1.31
N ASP A 6 -20.02 -16.71 0.85
CA ASP A 6 -20.35 -16.73 -0.58
C ASP A 6 -20.14 -15.33 -1.20
N LEU A 7 -20.44 -14.26 -0.46
CA LEU A 7 -20.21 -12.89 -0.89
C LEU A 7 -18.72 -12.55 -0.95
N ASP A 8 -17.95 -12.94 0.05
CA ASP A 8 -16.51 -12.72 0.11
C ASP A 8 -15.77 -13.49 -0.99
N GLU A 9 -16.19 -14.72 -1.29
CA GLU A 9 -15.67 -15.48 -2.42
C GLU A 9 -16.01 -14.80 -3.75
N ALA A 10 -17.24 -14.29 -3.93
CA ALA A 10 -17.60 -13.55 -5.14
C ALA A 10 -16.75 -12.28 -5.33
N LYS A 11 -16.51 -11.52 -4.25
CA LYS A 11 -15.61 -10.35 -4.28
C LYS A 11 -14.18 -10.74 -4.62
N LEU A 12 -13.68 -11.85 -4.06
CA LEU A 12 -12.35 -12.37 -4.37
C LEU A 12 -12.22 -12.74 -5.85
N GLN A 13 -13.21 -13.41 -6.42
CA GLN A 13 -13.19 -13.75 -7.86
C GLN A 13 -13.18 -12.48 -8.74
N LEU A 14 -13.98 -11.47 -8.39
CA LEU A 14 -13.97 -10.18 -9.10
C LEU A 14 -12.63 -9.46 -8.98
N PHE A 15 -12.03 -9.46 -7.79
CA PHE A 15 -10.70 -8.89 -7.56
C PHE A 15 -9.62 -9.60 -8.38
N LEU A 16 -9.60 -10.94 -8.39
CA LEU A 16 -8.61 -11.71 -9.16
C LEU A 16 -8.75 -11.49 -10.67
N GLN A 17 -9.99 -11.45 -11.18
CA GLN A 17 -10.25 -11.11 -12.59
C GLN A 17 -9.78 -9.70 -12.93
N TRP A 18 -10.05 -8.72 -12.06
CA TRP A 18 -9.59 -7.36 -12.24
C TRP A 18 -8.07 -7.27 -12.23
N LEU A 19 -7.40 -7.92 -11.27
CA LEU A 19 -5.94 -7.90 -11.16
C LEU A 19 -5.32 -8.47 -12.44
N GLN A 20 -5.81 -9.62 -12.91
CA GLN A 20 -5.33 -10.25 -14.14
C GLN A 20 -5.60 -9.40 -15.39
N ALA A 21 -6.80 -8.83 -15.51
CA ALA A 21 -7.18 -7.99 -16.65
C ALA A 21 -6.33 -6.71 -16.76
N ASN A 22 -5.72 -6.27 -15.65
CA ASN A 22 -4.85 -5.10 -15.59
C ASN A 22 -3.36 -5.46 -15.54
N GLY A 23 -2.98 -6.69 -15.89
CA GLY A 23 -1.58 -7.10 -16.02
C GLY A 23 -0.94 -7.65 -14.75
N GLY A 24 -1.70 -7.85 -13.67
CA GLY A 24 -1.23 -8.59 -12.51
C GLY A 24 -1.12 -10.08 -12.78
N GLU A 25 -0.04 -10.71 -12.33
CA GLU A 25 0.24 -12.12 -12.57
C GLU A 25 0.42 -12.85 -11.23
N LEU A 26 -0.33 -13.94 -11.02
CA LEU A 26 -0.11 -14.86 -9.91
C LEU A 26 0.70 -16.08 -10.40
N ARG A 27 2.02 -16.05 -10.22
CA ARG A 27 2.96 -17.07 -10.70
C ARG A 27 3.14 -18.17 -9.65
N GLY A 28 2.36 -19.24 -9.71
CA GLY A 28 2.45 -20.29 -8.69
C GLY A 28 1.96 -19.82 -7.30
N SER A 29 1.07 -18.83 -7.27
CA SER A 29 0.41 -18.35 -6.07
C SER A 29 -1.10 -18.19 -6.28
N THR A 30 -1.84 -18.03 -5.19
CA THR A 30 -3.27 -17.71 -5.20
C THR A 30 -3.65 -16.98 -3.92
N ILE A 31 -4.75 -16.22 -3.93
CA ILE A 31 -5.29 -15.58 -2.73
C ILE A 31 -6.49 -16.38 -2.26
N ARG A 32 -6.57 -16.66 -0.95
CA ARG A 32 -7.67 -17.43 -0.35
C ARG A 32 -8.04 -16.87 1.02
N HIS A 33 -9.27 -17.11 1.44
CA HIS A 33 -9.69 -16.80 2.81
C HIS A 33 -9.00 -17.73 3.82
N CYS A 34 -8.37 -17.16 4.84
CA CYS A 34 -7.58 -17.81 5.89
C CYS A 34 -8.29 -17.82 7.26
N GLY A 35 -9.62 -17.78 7.24
CA GLY A 35 -10.46 -17.79 8.44
C GLY A 35 -10.66 -16.39 9.04
N PRO A 36 -11.57 -16.26 10.02
CA PRO A 36 -12.07 -14.97 10.49
C PRO A 36 -11.02 -14.11 11.20
N SER A 37 -9.95 -14.70 11.74
CA SER A 37 -8.90 -13.96 12.45
C SER A 37 -7.81 -13.38 11.55
N ARG A 38 -7.68 -13.88 10.32
CA ARG A 38 -6.62 -13.47 9.38
C ARG A 38 -7.17 -12.89 8.08
N GLY A 39 -8.45 -13.10 7.77
CA GLY A 39 -9.04 -12.67 6.51
C GLY A 39 -8.35 -13.35 5.32
N PHE A 40 -8.14 -12.63 4.22
CA PHE A 40 -7.46 -13.17 3.04
C PHE A 40 -5.94 -13.32 3.25
N GLY A 41 -5.35 -14.28 2.55
CA GLY A 41 -3.91 -14.55 2.53
C GLY A 41 -3.44 -15.04 1.17
N VAL A 42 -2.18 -14.78 0.84
CA VAL A 42 -1.51 -15.36 -0.33
C VAL A 42 -0.98 -16.75 0.01
N PHE A 43 -1.15 -17.72 -0.88
CA PHE A 43 -0.71 -19.10 -0.73
C PHE A 43 0.07 -19.55 -1.96
N SER A 44 1.06 -20.40 -1.74
CA SER A 44 1.73 -21.13 -2.81
C SER A 44 0.77 -22.13 -3.47
N THR A 45 0.85 -22.24 -4.80
CA THR A 45 0.21 -23.30 -5.58
C THR A 45 1.29 -24.18 -6.22
N SER A 46 0.97 -25.44 -6.51
CA SER A 46 1.90 -26.32 -7.22
C SER A 46 2.26 -25.70 -8.56
N LEU A 47 3.54 -25.33 -8.72
CA LEU A 47 4.10 -24.67 -9.91
C LEU A 47 3.60 -25.34 -11.20
N PRO A 48 3.05 -24.59 -12.17
CA PRO A 48 3.03 -25.05 -13.55
C PRO A 48 4.47 -25.28 -14.00
N ALA A 49 4.70 -26.26 -14.88
CA ALA A 49 6.01 -26.65 -15.41
C ALA A 49 6.78 -25.55 -16.19
N HIS A 50 6.28 -24.31 -16.19
CA HIS A 50 6.78 -23.17 -16.95
C HIS A 50 7.21 -21.97 -16.09
N ASN A 51 7.41 -22.12 -14.77
CA ASN A 51 8.03 -21.04 -14.03
C ASN A 51 9.52 -20.96 -14.42
N ASN A 52 10.00 -19.79 -14.82
CA ASN A 52 11.35 -19.58 -15.35
C ASN A 52 12.47 -19.80 -14.31
N GLY A 53 12.14 -20.29 -13.10
CA GLY A 53 13.10 -20.53 -12.02
C GLY A 53 13.60 -19.25 -11.35
N ASP A 54 13.02 -18.09 -11.66
CA ASP A 54 13.39 -16.79 -11.10
C ASP A 54 12.93 -16.59 -9.64
N GLY A 55 12.02 -17.44 -9.15
CA GLY A 55 11.50 -17.36 -7.77
C GLY A 55 10.41 -16.31 -7.57
N VAL A 56 9.95 -15.65 -8.63
CA VAL A 56 8.86 -14.67 -8.58
C VAL A 56 7.52 -15.41 -8.50
N VAL A 57 6.68 -15.03 -7.53
CA VAL A 57 5.36 -15.66 -7.32
C VAL A 57 4.18 -14.74 -7.58
N MET A 58 4.40 -13.43 -7.63
CA MET A 58 3.39 -12.46 -8.02
C MET A 58 4.06 -11.26 -8.69
N VAL A 59 3.43 -10.73 -9.73
CA VAL A 59 3.80 -9.47 -10.39
C VAL A 59 2.60 -8.54 -10.35
N VAL A 60 2.77 -7.32 -9.89
CA VAL A 60 1.74 -6.28 -9.89
C VAL A 60 2.27 -5.05 -10.60
N PRO A 61 1.67 -4.60 -11.71
CA PRO A 61 2.05 -3.36 -12.36
C PRO A 61 2.02 -2.18 -11.40
N LEU A 62 3.07 -1.35 -11.43
CA LEU A 62 3.22 -0.17 -10.57
C LEU A 62 2.05 0.81 -10.76
N ASN A 63 1.47 0.84 -11.95
CA ASN A 63 0.30 1.69 -12.24
C ASN A 63 -0.99 1.25 -11.51
N LEU A 64 -1.03 0.07 -10.89
CA LEU A 64 -2.13 -0.36 -10.02
C LEU A 64 -1.88 -0.04 -8.55
N ALA A 65 -0.62 0.22 -8.16
CA ALA A 65 -0.30 0.63 -6.80
C ALA A 65 -0.91 1.99 -6.47
N ILE A 66 -1.38 2.13 -5.23
CA ILE A 66 -1.87 3.40 -4.68
C ILE A 66 -0.71 4.05 -3.94
N THR A 67 -0.09 5.03 -4.58
CA THR A 67 1.05 5.81 -4.06
C THR A 67 0.70 7.30 -3.99
N PRO A 68 1.49 8.14 -3.29
CA PRO A 68 1.23 9.59 -3.24
C PRO A 68 1.21 10.20 -4.65
N MET A 69 2.14 9.81 -5.52
CA MET A 69 2.22 10.28 -6.91
C MET A 69 0.96 9.93 -7.71
N ARG A 70 0.36 8.75 -7.49
CA ARG A 70 -0.92 8.40 -8.11
C ARG A 70 -2.02 9.41 -7.75
N VAL A 71 -2.07 9.82 -6.47
CA VAL A 71 -3.05 10.80 -5.99
C VAL A 71 -2.79 12.16 -6.62
N LEU A 72 -1.53 12.58 -6.68
CA LEU A 72 -1.15 13.84 -7.29
C LEU A 72 -1.38 13.86 -8.81
N GLN A 73 -1.37 12.72 -9.48
CA GLN A 73 -1.67 12.59 -10.91
C GLN A 73 -3.17 12.46 -11.21
N ASP A 74 -4.02 12.24 -10.19
CA ASP A 74 -5.47 12.14 -10.40
C ASP A 74 -6.00 13.47 -11.00
N PRO A 75 -6.75 13.44 -12.11
CA PRO A 75 -7.21 14.67 -12.77
C PRO A 75 -8.12 15.54 -11.90
N PHE A 76 -8.82 14.94 -10.93
CA PHE A 76 -9.79 15.62 -10.09
C PHE A 76 -9.18 16.05 -8.75
N LEU A 77 -8.50 15.13 -8.05
CA LEU A 77 -7.88 15.40 -6.75
C LEU A 77 -6.52 16.09 -6.87
N GLY A 78 -5.75 15.76 -7.90
CA GLY A 78 -4.37 16.15 -8.08
C GLY A 78 -4.11 17.64 -7.94
N PRO A 79 -4.85 18.54 -8.65
CA PRO A 79 -4.62 19.98 -8.56
C PRO A 79 -4.72 20.53 -7.13
N ARG A 80 -5.73 20.10 -6.37
CA ARG A 80 -5.94 20.59 -5.01
C ARG A 80 -5.01 19.92 -4.00
N CYS A 81 -4.71 18.64 -4.21
CA CYS A 81 -3.76 17.91 -3.39
C CYS A 81 -2.33 18.45 -3.55
N ARG A 82 -1.90 18.80 -4.77
CA ARG A 82 -0.58 19.43 -5.00
C ARG A 82 -0.44 20.74 -4.23
N ALA A 83 -1.42 21.64 -4.33
CA ALA A 83 -1.39 22.90 -3.60
C ALA A 83 -1.27 22.68 -2.08
N LEU A 84 -2.09 21.81 -1.51
CA LEU A 84 -2.03 21.49 -0.07
C LEU A 84 -0.72 20.80 0.34
N PHE A 85 -0.15 19.99 -0.54
CA PHE A 85 1.10 19.27 -0.28
C PHE A 85 2.30 20.22 -0.32
N GLU A 86 2.36 21.11 -1.32
CA GLU A 86 3.39 22.17 -1.46
C GLU A 86 3.37 23.16 -0.30
N GLU A 87 2.17 23.49 0.21
CA GLU A 87 1.97 24.32 1.40
C GLU A 87 2.32 23.59 2.72
N GLY A 88 2.66 22.30 2.67
CA GLY A 88 2.97 21.47 3.83
C GLY A 88 1.76 21.18 4.72
N HIS A 89 0.54 21.33 4.19
CA HIS A 89 -0.70 21.09 4.92
C HIS A 89 -1.11 19.62 4.95
N ILE A 90 -0.61 18.81 4.02
CA ILE A 90 -0.86 17.37 3.95
C ILE A 90 0.45 16.63 3.61
N ASP A 91 0.57 15.38 4.06
CA ASP A 91 1.71 14.52 3.77
C ASP A 91 1.33 13.35 2.85
N ASP A 92 2.32 12.55 2.48
CA ASP A 92 2.17 11.37 1.60
C ASP A 92 1.11 10.38 2.08
N ARG A 93 1.04 10.16 3.39
CA ARG A 93 0.09 9.23 4.01
C ARG A 93 -1.32 9.76 3.88
N PHE A 94 -1.51 11.05 4.15
CA PHE A 94 -2.81 11.68 4.02
C PHE A 94 -3.30 11.71 2.57
N LEU A 95 -2.40 11.89 1.59
CA LEU A 95 -2.74 11.77 0.17
C LEU A 95 -3.37 10.40 -0.13
N ILE A 96 -2.73 9.31 0.32
CA ILE A 96 -3.24 7.95 0.11
C ILE A 96 -4.59 7.76 0.82
N MET A 97 -4.72 8.24 2.05
CA MET A 97 -5.99 8.14 2.79
C MET A 97 -7.12 8.88 2.06
N LEU A 98 -6.87 10.09 1.54
CA LEU A 98 -7.84 10.83 0.73
C LEU A 98 -8.24 10.06 -0.53
N PHE A 99 -7.27 9.48 -1.24
CA PHE A 99 -7.53 8.70 -2.43
C PHE A 99 -8.41 7.48 -2.14
N LEU A 100 -8.12 6.74 -1.07
CA LEU A 100 -8.94 5.61 -0.63
C LEU A 100 -10.39 6.04 -0.34
N MET A 101 -10.59 7.19 0.29
CA MET A 101 -11.94 7.68 0.60
C MET A 101 -12.70 8.11 -0.67
N VAL A 102 -12.04 8.83 -1.58
CA VAL A 102 -12.67 9.35 -2.80
C VAL A 102 -12.96 8.24 -3.79
N GLU A 103 -12.01 7.32 -4.03
CA GLU A 103 -12.21 6.21 -4.96
C GLU A 103 -13.36 5.29 -4.52
N ARG A 104 -13.61 5.16 -3.21
CA ARG A 104 -14.76 4.41 -2.70
C ARG A 104 -16.10 5.03 -3.07
N LEU A 105 -16.17 6.35 -3.17
CA LEU A 105 -17.37 7.07 -3.60
C LEU A 105 -17.50 7.16 -5.12
N ARG A 106 -16.38 7.07 -5.84
CA ARG A 106 -16.33 7.17 -7.30
C ARG A 106 -17.01 5.96 -7.95
N SER A 107 -18.15 6.20 -8.59
CA SER A 107 -18.97 5.14 -9.23
C SER A 107 -18.23 4.33 -10.31
N ASN A 108 -17.28 4.94 -11.00
CA ASN A 108 -16.45 4.34 -12.04
C ASN A 108 -14.98 4.18 -11.63
N SER A 109 -14.71 3.99 -10.33
CA SER A 109 -13.35 3.74 -9.83
C SER A 109 -12.73 2.51 -10.49
N LEU A 110 -11.53 2.68 -11.05
CA LEU A 110 -10.74 1.56 -11.54
C LEU A 110 -10.39 0.60 -10.39
N TRP A 111 -10.13 1.12 -9.19
CA TRP A 111 -9.75 0.32 -8.02
C TRP A 111 -10.94 -0.30 -7.29
N LYS A 112 -12.17 -0.14 -7.78
CA LYS A 112 -13.36 -0.66 -7.09
C LYS A 112 -13.26 -2.14 -6.69
N PRO A 113 -12.84 -3.08 -7.56
CA PRO A 113 -12.72 -4.48 -7.16
C PRO A 113 -11.71 -4.71 -6.02
N TYR A 114 -10.63 -3.93 -5.98
CA TYR A 114 -9.66 -3.96 -4.89
C TYR A 114 -10.23 -3.33 -3.60
N LEU A 115 -10.87 -2.17 -3.68
CA LEU A 115 -11.46 -1.48 -2.53
C LEU A 115 -12.60 -2.26 -1.88
N ASP A 116 -13.33 -3.06 -2.66
CA ASP A 116 -14.46 -3.88 -2.19
C ASP A 116 -14.00 -5.13 -1.40
N ILE A 117 -12.75 -5.59 -1.60
CA ILE A 117 -12.18 -6.74 -0.87
C ILE A 117 -11.31 -6.32 0.34
N LEU A 118 -11.01 -5.02 0.49
CA LEU A 118 -10.28 -4.53 1.66
C LEU A 118 -11.08 -4.74 2.96
N PRO A 119 -10.40 -4.97 4.11
CA PRO A 119 -11.05 -5.23 5.39
C PRO A 119 -12.07 -4.15 5.75
N SER A 120 -13.23 -4.57 6.26
CA SER A 120 -14.28 -3.68 6.73
C SER A 120 -14.27 -3.40 8.23
N SER A 121 -13.54 -4.21 8.99
CA SER A 121 -13.34 -4.10 10.43
C SER A 121 -11.85 -4.27 10.75
N PHE A 122 -11.44 -3.74 11.89
CA PHE A 122 -10.04 -3.76 12.33
C PHE A 122 -9.97 -4.05 13.82
N GLY A 123 -8.95 -4.81 14.24
CA GLY A 123 -8.70 -5.10 15.65
C GLY A 123 -7.86 -4.04 16.37
N ASN A 124 -7.69 -2.85 15.78
CA ASN A 124 -6.88 -1.80 16.38
C ASN A 124 -7.72 -0.91 17.33
N PRO A 125 -7.12 -0.25 18.33
CA PRO A 125 -7.84 0.51 19.35
C PRO A 125 -8.71 1.67 18.83
N LEU A 126 -8.48 2.17 17.60
CA LEU A 126 -9.35 3.19 17.03
C LEU A 126 -10.79 2.67 16.86
N TRP A 127 -10.94 1.36 16.66
CA TRP A 127 -12.22 0.67 16.44
C TRP A 127 -12.84 0.10 17.71
N PHE A 128 -12.18 0.26 18.86
CA PHE A 128 -12.71 -0.23 20.13
C PHE A 128 -13.94 0.57 20.55
N THR A 129 -14.92 -0.12 21.11
CA THR A 129 -16.01 0.50 21.86
C THR A 129 -15.46 1.27 23.06
N GLU A 130 -16.26 2.17 23.61
CA GLU A 130 -15.85 2.93 24.79
C GLU A 130 -15.52 2.02 25.99
N ASN A 131 -16.22 0.88 26.13
CA ASN A 131 -15.93 -0.09 27.17
C ASN A 131 -14.57 -0.77 26.95
N GLU A 132 -14.32 -1.30 25.75
CA GLU A 132 -13.03 -1.92 25.40
C GLU A 132 -11.86 -0.94 25.53
N LEU A 133 -12.05 0.31 25.12
CA LEU A 133 -11.03 1.33 25.27
C LEU A 133 -10.80 1.68 26.75
N ASN A 134 -11.84 1.71 27.58
CA ASN A 134 -11.70 1.94 29.02
C ASN A 134 -10.91 0.84 29.74
N GLU A 135 -10.92 -0.39 29.25
CA GLU A 135 -10.03 -1.46 29.75
C GLU A 135 -8.54 -1.13 29.55
N LEU A 136 -8.21 -0.28 28.57
CA LEU A 136 -6.85 0.19 28.33
C LEU A 136 -6.48 1.41 29.20
N LYS A 137 -7.40 1.97 30.00
CA LYS A 137 -7.18 3.22 30.73
C LYS A 137 -5.95 3.13 31.65
N GLY A 138 -5.11 4.15 31.58
CA GLY A 138 -3.84 4.21 32.31
C GLY A 138 -2.63 3.68 31.53
N THR A 139 -2.85 3.04 30.38
CA THR A 139 -1.76 2.63 29.47
C THR A 139 -1.33 3.76 28.52
N THR A 140 -0.12 3.66 27.98
CA THR A 140 0.33 4.52 26.87
C THR A 140 -0.55 4.34 25.63
N LEU A 141 -0.99 3.10 25.36
CA LEU A 141 -1.85 2.78 24.23
C LEU A 141 -3.18 3.54 24.28
N TYR A 142 -3.81 3.62 25.45
CA TYR A 142 -5.03 4.42 25.63
C TYR A 142 -4.80 5.90 25.29
N ARG A 143 -3.72 6.49 25.83
CA ARG A 143 -3.39 7.89 25.58
C ARG A 143 -3.11 8.16 24.09
N ALA A 144 -2.33 7.29 23.45
CA ALA A 144 -2.02 7.38 22.02
C ALA A 144 -3.29 7.25 21.16
N THR A 145 -4.17 6.30 21.50
CA THR A 145 -5.44 6.08 20.80
C THR A 145 -6.34 7.32 20.90
N MET A 146 -6.47 7.92 22.09
CA MET A 146 -7.27 9.13 22.30
C MET A 146 -6.72 10.32 21.52
N LEU A 147 -5.40 10.50 21.51
CA LEU A 147 -4.75 11.55 20.71
C LEU A 147 -4.97 11.34 19.21
N GLN A 148 -4.84 10.10 18.74
CA GLN A 148 -5.05 9.77 17.34
C GLN A 148 -6.50 9.99 16.91
N ARG A 149 -7.49 9.58 17.70
CA ARG A 149 -8.92 9.86 17.43
C ARG A 149 -9.18 11.36 17.29
N LYS A 150 -8.65 12.17 18.22
CA LYS A 150 -8.79 13.62 18.18
C LYS A 150 -8.09 14.23 16.96
N SER A 151 -6.90 13.74 16.62
CA SER A 151 -6.13 14.19 15.45
C SER A 151 -6.88 13.90 14.14
N LEU A 152 -7.37 12.68 13.96
CA LEU A 152 -8.15 12.29 12.78
C LEU A 152 -9.44 13.11 12.67
N GLN A 153 -10.13 13.35 13.79
CA GLN A 153 -11.33 14.20 13.78
C GLN A 153 -11.01 15.65 13.35
N ALA A 154 -9.91 16.22 13.84
CA ALA A 154 -9.47 17.55 13.46
C ALA A 154 -9.08 17.63 11.98
N LEU A 155 -8.28 16.67 11.49
CA LEU A 155 -7.89 16.55 10.08
C LEU A 155 -9.11 16.44 9.17
N TYR A 156 -10.11 15.66 9.58
CA TYR A 156 -11.35 15.53 8.83
C TYR A 156 -12.08 16.87 8.69
N GLN A 157 -12.27 17.59 9.79
CA GLN A 157 -13.00 18.87 9.78
C GLN A 157 -12.24 19.96 9.00
N ASP A 158 -10.91 20.01 9.14
CA ASP A 158 -10.08 21.06 8.53
C ASP A 158 -9.82 20.82 7.05
N LYS A 159 -9.49 19.57 6.66
CA LYS A 159 -9.02 19.25 5.31
C LYS A 159 -10.07 18.52 4.48
N VAL A 160 -10.65 17.45 5.01
CA VAL A 160 -11.50 16.52 4.23
C VAL A 160 -12.87 17.10 3.90
N LYS A 161 -13.55 17.69 4.89
CA LYS A 161 -14.94 18.14 4.76
C LYS A 161 -15.14 19.14 3.61
N GLY A 162 -14.16 20.02 3.39
CA GLY A 162 -14.18 20.97 2.27
C GLY A 162 -13.64 20.40 0.96
N LEU A 163 -12.95 19.26 1.00
CA LEU A 163 -12.39 18.56 -0.17
C LEU A 163 -13.44 17.71 -0.88
N VAL A 164 -14.27 17.02 -0.09
CA VAL A 164 -15.22 16.05 -0.61
C VAL A 164 -16.53 16.23 0.15
N GLU A 165 -17.43 17.04 -0.41
CA GLU A 165 -18.71 17.38 0.23
C GLU A 165 -19.59 16.14 0.49
N GLU A 166 -19.39 15.08 -0.30
CA GLU A 166 -20.07 13.79 -0.17
C GLU A 166 -19.55 12.95 1.01
N LEU A 167 -18.33 13.21 1.50
CA LEU A 167 -17.81 12.56 2.70
C LEU A 167 -18.48 13.23 3.90
N SER A 168 -19.49 12.53 4.43
CA SER A 168 -20.34 13.03 5.52
C SER A 168 -19.88 12.56 6.90
N HIS A 169 -19.01 11.55 6.98
CA HIS A 169 -18.62 10.90 8.24
C HIS A 169 -17.11 10.79 8.43
N SER A 170 -16.63 11.12 9.64
CA SER A 170 -15.24 10.94 10.07
C SER A 170 -14.77 9.49 10.02
N ASP A 171 -15.70 8.55 10.05
CA ASP A 171 -15.43 7.11 10.08
C ASP A 171 -14.73 6.64 8.80
N GLU A 172 -14.95 7.30 7.67
CA GLU A 172 -14.25 7.01 6.41
C GLU A 172 -12.75 7.35 6.50
N LEU A 173 -12.38 8.45 7.18
CA LEU A 173 -10.97 8.78 7.40
C LEU A 173 -10.32 7.81 8.38
N GLN A 174 -11.04 7.43 9.44
CA GLN A 174 -10.55 6.41 10.37
C GLN A 174 -10.34 5.06 9.68
N ARG A 175 -11.24 4.69 8.77
CA ARG A 175 -11.12 3.50 7.93
C ARG A 175 -9.91 3.59 7.00
N ALA A 176 -9.77 4.67 6.25
CA ALA A 176 -8.63 4.88 5.35
C ALA A 176 -7.30 4.84 6.11
N ASN A 177 -7.25 5.48 7.29
CA ASN A 177 -6.10 5.39 8.20
C ASN A 177 -5.81 3.94 8.59
N SER A 178 -6.83 3.18 8.99
CA SER A 178 -6.66 1.78 9.40
C SER A 178 -6.20 0.88 8.26
N ILE A 179 -6.72 1.09 7.04
CA ILE A 179 -6.24 0.40 5.83
C ILE A 179 -4.76 0.72 5.60
N PHE A 180 -4.40 2.01 5.55
CA PHE A 180 -3.02 2.43 5.33
C PHE A 180 -2.06 1.77 6.32
N TRP A 181 -2.31 1.91 7.63
CA TRP A 181 -1.41 1.37 8.66
C TRP A 181 -1.38 -0.16 8.74
N THR A 182 -2.31 -0.88 8.09
CA THR A 182 -2.33 -2.35 8.09
C THR A 182 -1.92 -2.98 6.77
N ARG A 183 -1.80 -2.20 5.69
CA ARG A 183 -1.58 -2.71 4.33
C ARG A 183 -0.50 -1.97 3.53
N ALA A 184 -0.06 -0.79 3.96
CA ALA A 184 0.98 -0.05 3.25
C ALA A 184 2.31 -0.82 3.27
N LEU A 185 2.99 -0.79 2.13
CA LEU A 185 4.29 -1.39 1.88
C LEU A 185 5.26 -0.30 1.44
N ASN A 186 6.55 -0.52 1.67
CA ASN A 186 7.60 0.29 1.06
C ASN A 186 7.79 -0.17 -0.40
N ILE A 187 7.52 0.73 -1.33
CA ILE A 187 7.57 0.49 -2.77
C ILE A 187 8.78 1.25 -3.33
N PRO A 188 9.74 0.56 -3.98
CA PRO A 188 10.78 1.25 -4.73
C PRO A 188 10.15 1.88 -5.97
N PHE A 189 10.35 3.18 -6.11
CA PHE A 189 9.81 4.02 -7.17
C PHE A 189 10.95 4.49 -8.08
N PRO A 190 10.83 4.33 -9.40
CA PRO A 190 11.89 4.72 -10.31
C PRO A 190 11.84 6.21 -10.65
N HIS A 191 13.01 6.79 -10.85
CA HIS A 191 13.18 8.19 -11.22
C HIS A 191 12.48 8.57 -12.53
N SER A 192 12.21 7.61 -13.42
CA SER A 192 11.50 7.82 -14.69
C SER A 192 10.02 8.14 -14.49
N TYR A 193 9.40 7.64 -13.41
CA TYR A 193 8.02 7.98 -13.04
C TYR A 193 7.90 9.31 -12.26
N ASP A 194 9.02 9.83 -11.73
CA ASP A 194 9.08 11.08 -10.94
C ASP A 194 9.22 12.36 -11.78
N ALA A 195 9.47 12.24 -13.09
CA ALA A 195 10.00 13.31 -13.92
C ALA A 195 9.14 14.59 -14.05
N GLY A 196 7.96 14.67 -13.44
CA GLY A 196 7.07 15.84 -13.55
C GLY A 196 6.51 16.43 -12.25
N ILE A 197 6.73 15.84 -11.06
CA ILE A 197 6.00 16.30 -9.84
C ILE A 197 6.93 16.69 -8.69
N LEU A 198 8.12 16.11 -8.56
CA LEU A 198 9.01 16.37 -7.41
C LEU A 198 10.23 17.28 -7.72
N LEU A 199 10.49 17.59 -9.00
CA LEU A 199 11.75 18.22 -9.41
C LEU A 199 11.70 19.72 -9.72
N GLU A 200 10.57 20.42 -9.53
CA GLU A 200 10.57 21.89 -9.72
C GLU A 200 11.16 22.68 -8.55
N ASN A 201 11.56 22.01 -7.45
CA ASN A 201 12.11 22.67 -6.26
C ASN A 201 13.62 22.50 -6.06
N ASN A 202 14.43 22.45 -7.12
CA ASN A 202 15.81 22.90 -7.00
C ASN A 202 16.37 23.49 -8.30
N SER A 203 16.93 24.68 -8.12
CA SER A 203 17.61 25.56 -9.07
C SER A 203 18.47 24.86 -10.12
N GLY A 204 18.45 25.43 -11.33
CA GLY A 204 19.04 24.86 -12.53
C GLY A 204 20.50 24.46 -12.45
N ASP A 205 20.79 23.32 -13.06
CA ASP A 205 21.98 23.09 -13.85
C ASP A 205 21.64 22.02 -14.90
N GLU A 206 21.59 22.43 -16.17
CA GLU A 206 21.47 21.52 -17.30
C GLU A 206 22.79 20.74 -17.45
N THR A 207 22.90 19.58 -16.83
CA THR A 207 23.85 18.56 -17.30
C THR A 207 23.26 17.16 -17.23
N SER A 208 22.89 16.67 -18.41
CA SER A 208 22.62 15.27 -18.71
C SER A 208 23.82 14.39 -18.36
N LYS A 209 23.79 13.76 -17.18
CA LYS A 209 24.58 12.56 -16.87
C LYS A 209 23.68 11.59 -16.11
N SER A 210 23.61 10.36 -16.62
CA SER A 210 22.96 9.22 -15.99
C SER A 210 23.66 8.89 -14.67
N VAL A 211 23.28 9.60 -13.60
CA VAL A 211 23.65 9.21 -12.25
C VAL A 211 22.76 8.01 -11.92
N ASN A 212 23.39 6.86 -11.66
CA ASN A 212 22.73 5.69 -11.10
C ASN A 212 22.24 6.07 -9.69
N ARG A 213 21.05 6.69 -9.61
CA ARG A 213 20.44 7.14 -8.36
C ARG A 213 19.66 5.96 -7.80
N ASP A 214 19.91 5.62 -6.53
CA ASP A 214 19.13 4.65 -5.79
C ASP A 214 17.62 4.94 -5.94
N PRO A 215 16.76 3.92 -6.01
CA PRO A 215 15.32 4.12 -6.17
C PRO A 215 14.75 4.94 -5.01
N LEU A 216 13.81 5.83 -5.31
CA LEU A 216 13.06 6.56 -4.29
C LEU A 216 12.10 5.59 -3.61
N TRP A 217 12.09 5.50 -2.30
CA TRP A 217 11.15 4.63 -1.59
C TRP A 217 9.91 5.40 -1.17
N VAL A 218 8.74 4.89 -1.53
CA VAL A 218 7.44 5.47 -1.14
C VAL A 218 6.58 4.45 -0.42
N GLU A 219 5.84 4.89 0.59
CA GLU A 219 4.82 4.05 1.23
C GLU A 219 3.57 4.04 0.35
N GLY A 220 2.97 2.88 0.13
CA GLY A 220 1.75 2.75 -0.68
C GLY A 220 1.10 1.38 -0.58
N LEU A 221 -0.07 1.22 -1.19
CA LEU A 221 -0.76 -0.07 -1.23
C LEU A 221 -0.51 -0.75 -2.57
N VAL A 222 -0.20 -2.05 -2.55
CA VAL A 222 0.04 -2.85 -3.76
C VAL A 222 -1.01 -3.96 -3.83
N PRO A 223 -2.06 -3.80 -4.66
CA PRO A 223 -3.16 -4.76 -4.74
C PRO A 223 -2.66 -6.19 -5.01
N GLY A 224 -2.90 -7.10 -4.07
CA GLY A 224 -2.46 -8.50 -4.20
C GLY A 224 -1.33 -8.84 -3.24
N ILE A 225 -0.22 -8.09 -3.32
CA ILE A 225 0.94 -8.29 -2.44
C ILE A 225 0.59 -7.91 -1.00
N ASP A 226 -0.22 -6.87 -0.81
CA ASP A 226 -0.71 -6.43 0.50
C ASP A 226 -1.64 -7.43 1.21
N PHE A 227 -2.02 -8.55 0.56
CA PHE A 227 -2.69 -9.69 1.19
C PHE A 227 -1.73 -10.70 1.83
N CYS A 228 -0.42 -10.55 1.67
CA CYS A 228 0.53 -11.33 2.45
C CYS A 228 0.32 -11.02 3.94
N ASN A 229 0.07 -12.06 4.72
CA ASN A 229 -0.02 -11.91 6.17
C ASN A 229 1.41 -11.76 6.75
N HIS A 230 1.49 -11.45 8.04
CA HIS A 230 2.76 -11.35 8.78
C HIS A 230 2.92 -12.50 9.79
N VAL A 231 4.14 -13.04 9.90
CA VAL A 231 4.54 -14.02 10.93
C VAL A 231 5.84 -13.53 11.58
N GLN A 232 5.98 -13.76 12.89
CA GLN A 232 7.14 -13.30 13.67
C GLN A 232 8.43 -14.11 13.38
N GLU A 233 8.30 -15.22 12.64
CA GLU A 233 9.41 -16.08 12.22
C GLU A 233 10.08 -15.56 10.94
N LYS A 234 11.00 -16.35 10.37
CA LYS A 234 11.71 -16.00 9.13
C LYS A 234 10.71 -15.80 7.99
N TYR A 235 10.69 -14.59 7.41
CA TYR A 235 9.89 -14.29 6.23
C TYR A 235 10.39 -15.09 5.03
N ASN A 236 9.45 -15.67 4.29
CA ASN A 236 9.75 -16.45 3.09
C ASN A 236 9.60 -15.64 1.81
N MET A 237 9.18 -14.37 1.87
CA MET A 237 9.04 -13.52 0.69
C MET A 237 9.63 -12.13 0.90
N LYS A 238 10.14 -11.54 -0.17
CA LYS A 238 10.60 -10.14 -0.25
C LYS A 238 9.95 -9.45 -1.45
N THR A 239 9.76 -8.14 -1.37
CA THR A 239 9.33 -7.33 -2.52
C THR A 239 10.55 -6.80 -3.28
N SER A 240 10.47 -6.83 -4.61
CA SER A 240 11.47 -6.27 -5.51
C SER A 240 10.77 -5.57 -6.68
N TYR A 241 11.54 -5.10 -7.67
CA TYR A 241 11.04 -4.26 -8.74
C TYR A 241 11.81 -4.47 -10.04
N GLU A 242 11.10 -4.36 -11.17
CA GLU A 242 11.64 -4.52 -12.51
C GLU A 242 11.05 -3.47 -13.49
N GLU A 243 11.91 -2.83 -14.28
CA GLU A 243 11.51 -2.01 -15.44
C GLU A 243 11.48 -2.87 -16.69
N GLN A 244 10.36 -2.89 -17.40
CA GLN A 244 10.31 -3.42 -18.76
C GLN A 244 10.52 -2.30 -19.76
N ASP A 245 11.67 -2.33 -20.44
CA ASP A 245 11.88 -1.57 -21.66
C ASP A 245 11.04 -2.18 -22.78
N LYS A 246 9.90 -1.56 -23.09
CA LYS A 246 9.22 -1.84 -24.35
C LYS A 246 10.08 -1.28 -25.48
N GLU A 247 10.85 -2.13 -26.14
CA GLU A 247 11.38 -1.82 -27.47
C GLU A 247 10.18 -1.54 -28.39
N SER A 248 9.89 -0.27 -28.61
CA SER A 248 8.97 0.16 -29.64
C SER A 248 9.55 -0.27 -30.99
N SER A 249 8.96 -1.26 -31.64
CA SER A 249 9.24 -1.58 -33.03
C SER A 249 8.75 -0.43 -33.92
N PHE A 250 9.60 0.59 -34.09
CA PHE A 250 9.34 1.72 -34.97
C PHE A 250 9.47 1.28 -36.42
N LEU A 251 8.33 1.21 -37.12
CA LEU A 251 8.28 1.61 -38.53
C LEU A 251 8.08 3.13 -38.55
N GLY A 252 8.98 3.81 -39.26
CA GLY A 252 9.29 5.22 -39.06
C GLY A 252 8.12 6.21 -39.16
N GLY A 253 8.24 7.29 -38.38
CA GLY A 253 7.32 8.42 -38.40
C GLY A 253 7.60 9.34 -37.22
N ASP A 254 8.24 10.46 -37.50
CA ASP A 254 8.77 11.45 -36.56
C ASP A 254 7.64 12.21 -35.82
N TYR A 255 7.21 11.71 -34.66
CA TYR A 255 6.50 12.46 -33.61
C TYR A 255 6.81 11.81 -32.26
N GLY A 256 7.28 12.60 -31.29
CA GLY A 256 7.73 12.15 -29.98
C GLY A 256 6.73 11.22 -29.28
N ALA A 257 7.06 9.93 -29.22
CA ALA A 257 6.33 8.95 -28.44
C ALA A 257 6.75 9.07 -26.97
N SER A 258 5.79 9.29 -26.08
CA SER A 258 5.96 9.05 -24.66
C SER A 258 6.24 7.56 -24.47
N VAL A 259 7.47 7.21 -24.12
CA VAL A 259 7.83 5.84 -23.73
C VAL A 259 7.16 5.59 -22.38
N THR A 260 5.99 4.95 -22.37
CA THR A 260 5.44 4.38 -21.14
C THR A 260 6.25 3.13 -20.82
N GLN A 261 7.29 3.28 -20.00
CA GLN A 261 7.98 2.14 -19.38
C GLN A 261 6.98 1.43 -18.45
N ASP A 262 6.75 0.14 -18.69
CA ASP A 262 5.90 -0.68 -17.83
C ASP A 262 6.76 -1.19 -16.67
N ALA A 263 6.42 -0.69 -15.50
CA ALA A 263 7.11 -0.91 -14.24
C ALA A 263 6.35 -1.97 -13.42
N GLY A 264 7.04 -2.99 -12.89
CA GLY A 264 6.42 -4.09 -12.14
C GLY A 264 6.94 -4.22 -10.72
N ILE A 265 6.04 -4.34 -9.73
CA ILE A 265 6.36 -4.71 -8.36
C ILE A 265 6.28 -6.22 -8.24
N LEU A 266 7.37 -6.84 -7.78
CA LEU A 266 7.51 -8.28 -7.72
C LEU A 266 7.45 -8.76 -6.27
N LEU A 267 6.88 -9.96 -6.10
CA LEU A 267 6.91 -10.71 -4.87
C LEU A 267 7.75 -11.97 -5.09
N GLU A 268 8.91 -12.06 -4.44
CA GLU A 268 9.92 -13.10 -4.66
C GLU A 268 10.12 -13.98 -3.44
N ASN A 269 10.37 -15.27 -3.66
CA ASN A 269 10.73 -16.19 -2.61
C ASN A 269 12.14 -15.85 -2.05
N ASN A 270 12.24 -15.73 -0.74
CA ASN A 270 13.45 -15.38 0.01
C ASN A 270 14.32 -16.61 0.34
N SER A 271 13.91 -17.83 -0.03
CA SER A 271 14.76 -19.01 0.09
C SER A 271 15.84 -18.98 -0.98
N GLY A 272 16.95 -18.30 -0.67
CA GLY A 272 18.19 -18.44 -1.41
C GLY A 272 18.60 -19.90 -1.44
N ASP A 273 18.55 -20.50 -2.63
CA ASP A 273 19.27 -21.71 -3.00
C ASP A 273 19.07 -22.91 -2.07
N GLU A 274 17.84 -23.41 -1.94
CA GLU A 274 17.65 -24.83 -1.63
C GLU A 274 16.56 -25.40 -2.52
N THR A 275 16.93 -26.42 -3.31
CA THR A 275 16.03 -27.35 -3.99
C THR A 275 15.20 -28.15 -2.96
N SER A 276 14.39 -27.47 -2.17
CA SER A 276 13.31 -28.09 -1.43
C SER A 276 12.10 -28.03 -2.36
N LYS A 277 11.79 -29.18 -2.97
CA LYS A 277 10.48 -29.38 -3.60
C LYS A 277 9.44 -29.26 -2.48
N SER A 278 8.96 -28.05 -2.21
CA SER A 278 7.86 -27.84 -1.27
C SER A 278 6.59 -28.36 -1.95
N VAL A 279 6.36 -29.65 -1.82
CA VAL A 279 5.02 -30.21 -1.92
C VAL A 279 4.30 -29.76 -0.65
N ASN A 280 3.85 -28.50 -0.58
CA ASN A 280 2.77 -28.11 0.32
C ASN A 280 2.20 -26.70 0.07
N ARG A 281 0.89 -26.59 0.34
CA ARG A 281 0.00 -25.45 0.10
C ARG A 281 0.17 -24.36 1.16
N ASP A 282 1.39 -23.92 1.39
CA ASP A 282 1.73 -23.09 2.54
C ASP A 282 1.41 -21.59 2.29
N PRO A 283 1.00 -20.84 3.33
CA PRO A 283 0.82 -19.39 3.25
C PRO A 283 2.16 -18.67 3.02
N LEU A 284 2.11 -17.56 2.28
CA LEU A 284 3.25 -16.71 1.95
C LEU A 284 3.26 -15.43 2.81
N TRP A 285 4.45 -15.03 3.27
CA TRP A 285 4.67 -13.95 4.24
C TRP A 285 5.73 -12.98 3.71
N VAL A 286 5.45 -11.68 3.75
CA VAL A 286 6.35 -10.62 3.27
C VAL A 286 6.97 -9.90 4.45
N GLU A 287 8.25 -9.50 4.29
CA GLU A 287 8.86 -8.52 5.18
C GLU A 287 8.14 -7.18 5.01
N GLY A 288 7.28 -6.87 5.97
CA GLY A 288 6.69 -5.57 6.15
C GLY A 288 6.63 -5.33 7.64
N LEU A 289 7.31 -4.29 8.11
CA LEU A 289 6.93 -3.64 9.35
C LEU A 289 5.45 -3.31 9.19
N VAL A 290 4.56 -4.01 9.87
CA VAL A 290 3.17 -3.56 9.99
C VAL A 290 3.28 -2.26 10.76
N PRO A 291 3.12 -1.08 10.13
CA PRO A 291 3.34 0.14 10.86
C PRO A 291 2.18 0.37 11.87
N GLY A 292 1.13 -0.46 11.82
CA GLY A 292 0.00 -0.51 12.75
C GLY A 292 0.29 -0.95 14.19
N ILE A 293 1.54 -1.25 14.57
CA ILE A 293 1.96 -1.30 15.99
C ILE A 293 3.32 -0.65 16.18
N ASP A 294 3.50 0.59 15.73
CA ASP A 294 4.48 1.49 16.35
C ASP A 294 3.82 2.41 17.40
N PHE A 295 2.90 1.83 18.19
CA PHE A 295 2.33 2.48 19.37
C PHE A 295 3.29 2.48 20.57
N CYS A 296 4.53 2.00 20.40
CA CYS A 296 5.47 1.73 21.49
C CYS A 296 6.95 1.87 21.09
N ASN A 297 7.44 2.96 20.49
CA ASN A 297 8.82 3.43 20.75
C ASN A 297 9.14 4.86 20.30
N HIS A 298 8.67 5.86 21.05
CA HIS A 298 9.51 7.04 21.28
C HIS A 298 10.04 6.95 22.69
N GLY A 299 11.15 6.22 22.83
CA GLY A 299 12.02 6.33 23.99
C GLY A 299 12.52 7.77 24.05
N VAL A 300 11.91 8.54 24.95
CA VAL A 300 12.50 9.76 25.50
C VAL A 300 13.87 9.36 26.08
N ASP A 301 14.94 10.02 25.65
CA ASP A 301 16.28 9.84 26.22
C ASP A 301 16.22 9.94 27.75
N PRO A 302 16.57 8.88 28.51
CA PRO A 302 16.78 9.00 29.94
C PRO A 302 18.22 9.48 30.16
N GLY A 303 18.45 10.76 29.91
CA GLY A 303 19.80 11.33 29.90
C GLY A 303 19.89 12.72 30.51
N SER A 304 19.55 12.89 31.80
CA SER A 304 20.27 13.79 32.73
C SER A 304 19.59 13.87 34.11
N SER A 305 19.78 12.86 34.97
CA SER A 305 19.79 13.09 36.41
C SER A 305 21.25 13.17 36.86
N GLY A 306 21.79 14.39 36.79
CA GLY A 306 23.09 14.70 37.37
C GLY A 306 23.07 14.36 38.85
N HIS A 307 23.94 13.44 39.25
CA HIS A 307 24.38 13.32 40.64
C HIS A 307 25.14 14.59 41.00
N SER A 308 24.68 15.29 42.03
CA SER A 308 25.53 16.17 42.82
C SER A 308 25.44 15.72 44.27
N ASN A 309 26.59 15.25 44.79
CA ASN A 309 26.90 15.22 46.21
C ASN A 309 26.76 16.61 46.84
#